data_AF-A0A9P4SJ31-F1
#
_entry.id   AF-A0A9P4SJ31-F1
#
_cell.length_a   1.000
_cell.length_b   1.000
_cell.length_c   1.000
_cell.angle_alpha   90.00
_cell.angle_beta   90.00
_cell.angle_gamma   90.00
#
_symmetry.space_group_name_H-M   'P 1'
#
loop_
_entity.id
_entity.type
_entity.pdbx_description
1 polymer ?
#
loop_
_entity_poly.entity_id
_entity_poly.type
_entity_poly.pdbx_seq_one_letter_code
_entity_poly.pdbx_strand_id
1 'polypeptide(L)'
;VDCVICMADDIPISRTAKLECGHRQCHSCLKRNFELSVTDPSRMPPTCCTAEHVPLKHVERLFSDKFKILWNKKYQEYTTKNRIYCPVRGCGEWIKPSNIKMDTSVGRKYGKCNRCKTKICILCNGKWHMRKDCPKDEETKQFLATAKEEGWQRCHNCKHMVQLKEGCNHMTCRCGAQFCMRCGKRWKTCECPWFNY
;
A
#
# COMPACT_ATOMS: atom_id res chain seq x y z
N VAL A 1 -6.25 23.00 25.61
CA VAL A 1 -5.50 23.13 24.33
C VAL A 1 -6.27 22.40 23.26
N ASP A 2 -6.15 22.86 22.02
CA ASP A 2 -7.09 22.44 20.99
C ASP A 2 -6.52 21.31 20.13
N CYS A 3 -7.40 20.43 19.65
CA CYS A 3 -7.03 19.35 18.75
C CYS A 3 -7.36 19.72 17.30
N VAL A 4 -6.35 19.69 16.41
CA VAL A 4 -6.54 20.02 14.98
C VAL A 4 -7.44 19.04 14.23
N ILE A 5 -7.65 17.83 14.77
CA ILE A 5 -8.40 16.76 14.07
C ILE A 5 -9.89 16.78 14.41
N CYS A 6 -10.24 16.88 15.69
CA CYS A 6 -11.65 16.87 16.12
C CYS A 6 -12.18 18.25 16.48
N MET A 7 -11.36 19.29 16.37
CA MET A 7 -11.70 20.68 16.73
C MET A 7 -12.19 20.87 18.17
N ALA A 8 -11.98 19.88 19.03
CA ALA A 8 -12.31 19.99 20.45
C ALA A 8 -11.27 20.88 21.14
N ASP A 9 -11.79 21.82 21.91
CA ASP A 9 -11.09 22.75 22.78
C ASP A 9 -10.91 22.15 24.20
N ASP A 10 -10.19 22.89 25.06
CA ASP A 10 -10.03 22.57 26.49
C ASP A 10 -9.52 21.16 26.84
N ILE A 11 -8.83 20.50 25.91
CA ILE A 11 -8.21 19.21 26.17
C ILE A 11 -6.98 19.41 27.08
N PRO A 12 -6.80 18.60 28.14
CA PRO A 12 -5.60 18.63 28.96
C PRO A 12 -4.34 18.36 28.13
N ILE A 13 -3.27 19.12 28.36
CA ILE A 13 -2.00 18.98 27.61
C ILE A 13 -1.47 17.54 27.67
N SER A 14 -1.60 16.88 28.83
CA SER A 14 -1.19 15.49 29.07
C SER A 14 -1.96 14.44 28.23
N ARG A 15 -3.09 14.83 27.62
CA ARG A 15 -3.90 14.00 26.72
C ARG A 15 -3.72 14.39 25.25
N THR A 16 -2.68 15.16 24.94
CA THR A 16 -2.35 15.61 23.58
C THR A 16 -0.87 15.38 23.26
N ALA A 17 -0.57 15.23 21.98
CA ALA A 17 0.78 15.29 21.46
C ALA A 17 0.94 16.55 20.60
N LYS A 18 2.03 17.30 20.83
CA LYS A 18 2.49 18.36 19.92
C LYS A 18 3.42 17.72 18.90
N LEU A 19 3.06 17.80 17.62
CA LEU A 19 3.84 17.26 16.51
C LEU A 19 4.85 18.31 16.00
N GLU A 20 5.80 17.87 15.20
CA GLU A 20 6.88 18.72 14.67
C GLU A 20 6.36 19.85 13.77
N CYS A 21 5.28 19.60 13.03
CA CYS A 21 4.56 20.62 12.26
C CYS A 21 3.84 21.69 13.13
N GLY A 22 3.94 21.62 14.46
CA GLY A 22 3.35 22.58 15.39
C GLY A 22 1.93 22.25 15.86
N HIS A 23 1.17 21.47 15.09
CA HIS A 23 -0.18 21.06 15.46
C HIS A 23 -0.23 20.15 16.69
N ARG A 24 -1.34 20.21 17.42
CA ARG A 24 -1.68 19.30 18.51
C ARG A 24 -2.79 18.34 18.10
N GLN A 25 -2.62 17.07 18.47
CA GLN A 25 -3.64 16.04 18.32
C GLN A 25 -3.92 15.38 19.67
N CYS A 26 -5.19 15.18 20.00
CA CYS A 26 -5.57 14.47 21.21
C CYS A 26 -5.34 12.96 21.06
N HIS A 27 -5.16 12.27 22.19
CA HIS A 27 -4.89 10.83 22.22
C HIS A 27 -5.98 10.00 21.53
N SER A 28 -7.26 10.39 21.62
CA SER A 28 -8.35 9.68 20.95
C SER A 28 -8.25 9.78 19.42
N CYS A 29 -7.92 10.95 18.89
CA CYS A 29 -7.71 11.15 17.45
C CYS A 29 -6.49 10.40 16.94
N LEU A 30 -5.37 10.46 17.68
CA LEU A 30 -4.17 9.68 17.37
C LEU A 30 -4.48 8.19 17.35
N LYS A 31 -5.17 7.70 18.39
CA LYS A 31 -5.53 6.29 18.50
C LYS A 31 -6.34 5.84 17.28
N ARG A 32 -7.39 6.58 16.95
CA ARG A 32 -8.25 6.32 15.79
C ARG A 32 -7.47 6.34 14.47
N ASN A 33 -6.56 7.29 14.28
CA ASN A 33 -5.79 7.41 13.04
C ASN A 33 -4.90 6.16 12.80
N PHE A 34 -4.23 5.69 13.83
CA PHE A 34 -3.42 4.46 13.79
C PHE A 34 -4.29 3.18 13.62
N GLU A 35 -5.48 3.13 14.22
CA GLU A 35 -6.42 2.02 14.00
C GLU A 35 -6.90 1.97 12.54
N LEU A 36 -7.13 3.12 11.91
CA LEU A 36 -7.52 3.17 10.50
C LEU A 36 -6.36 2.80 9.56
N SER A 37 -5.11 3.13 9.93
CA SER A 37 -3.94 2.84 9.08
C SER A 37 -3.69 1.34 8.89
N VAL A 38 -4.10 0.48 9.84
CA VAL A 38 -3.94 -0.98 9.68
C VAL A 38 -4.98 -1.62 8.76
N THR A 39 -6.06 -0.90 8.46
CA THR A 39 -7.12 -1.32 7.53
C THR A 39 -7.02 -0.68 6.15
N ASP A 40 -6.44 0.52 6.08
CA ASP A 40 -6.38 1.32 4.85
C ASP A 40 -4.91 1.65 4.51
N PRO A 41 -4.34 1.03 3.46
CA PRO A 41 -2.96 1.29 3.05
C PRO A 41 -2.67 2.76 2.70
N SER A 42 -3.68 3.55 2.33
CA SER A 42 -3.50 4.97 2.00
C SER A 42 -3.26 5.86 3.22
N ARG A 43 -3.58 5.35 4.42
CA ARG A 43 -3.37 6.01 5.71
C ARG A 43 -2.12 5.53 6.43
N MET A 44 -1.31 4.70 5.79
CA MET A 44 -0.13 4.10 6.39
C MET A 44 1.16 4.70 5.79
N PRO A 45 2.08 5.22 6.61
CA PRO A 45 1.95 5.49 8.05
C PRO A 45 1.07 6.72 8.34
N PRO A 46 0.51 6.85 9.57
CA PRO A 46 -0.14 8.08 9.99
C PRO A 46 0.81 9.28 9.94
N THR A 47 0.40 10.33 9.24
CA THR A 47 1.10 11.63 9.17
C THR A 47 0.17 12.77 9.63
N CYS A 48 0.69 14.00 9.66
CA CYS A 48 -0.13 15.19 9.93
C CYS A 48 -0.11 16.17 8.74
N CYS A 49 0.93 16.99 8.62
CA CYS A 49 1.06 17.99 7.55
C CYS A 49 2.20 17.70 6.59
N THR A 50 3.22 16.98 7.07
CA THR A 50 4.40 16.61 6.28
C THR A 50 4.31 15.13 5.90
N ALA A 51 5.22 14.69 5.03
CA ALA A 51 5.40 13.28 4.72
C ALA A 51 6.01 12.48 5.89
N GLU A 52 6.45 13.15 6.95
CA GLU A 52 7.02 12.52 8.13
C GLU A 52 5.91 11.87 8.97
N HIS A 53 6.20 10.66 9.43
CA HIS A 53 5.26 9.88 10.22
C HIS A 53 5.15 10.44 11.64
N VAL A 54 3.96 10.34 12.23
CA VAL A 54 3.76 10.67 13.63
C VAL A 54 4.73 9.83 14.50
N PRO A 55 5.59 10.46 15.33
CA PRO A 55 6.56 9.72 16.13
C PRO A 55 5.89 8.75 17.12
N LEU A 56 6.38 7.50 17.16
CA LEU A 56 5.77 6.43 17.98
C LEU A 56 5.76 6.73 19.48
N LYS A 57 6.69 7.57 19.97
CA LYS A 57 6.74 8.04 21.37
C LYS A 57 5.42 8.68 21.84
N HIS A 58 4.64 9.26 20.92
CA HIS A 58 3.36 9.90 21.23
C HIS A 58 2.20 8.91 21.38
N VAL A 59 2.36 7.68 20.89
CA VAL A 59 1.28 6.68 20.84
C VAL A 59 1.62 5.37 21.52
N GLU A 60 2.86 5.21 22.01
CA GLU A 60 3.36 3.97 22.61
C GLU A 60 2.46 3.45 23.76
N ARG A 61 1.95 4.36 24.59
CA ARG A 61 1.06 4.03 25.72
C ARG A 61 -0.42 3.97 25.36
N LEU A 62 -0.79 4.25 24.11
CA LEU A 62 -2.19 4.24 23.65
C LEU A 62 -2.66 2.87 23.15
N PHE A 63 -1.73 1.94 22.96
CA PHE A 63 -1.97 0.65 22.31
C PHE A 63 -1.45 -0.53 23.11
N SER A 64 -2.18 -1.64 23.01
CA SER A 64 -1.73 -2.94 23.53
C SER A 64 -0.61 -3.52 22.69
N ASP A 65 0.18 -4.43 23.26
CA ASP A 65 1.27 -5.11 22.52
C ASP A 65 0.73 -5.91 21.33
N LYS A 66 -0.46 -6.49 21.45
CA LYS A 66 -1.15 -7.16 20.34
C LYS A 66 -1.37 -6.21 19.16
N PHE A 67 -1.82 -4.97 19.43
CA PHE A 67 -2.00 -3.97 18.38
C PHE A 67 -0.66 -3.52 17.79
N LYS A 68 0.37 -3.29 18.61
CA LYS A 68 1.72 -2.91 18.14
C LYS A 68 2.31 -3.96 17.19
N ILE A 69 2.16 -5.25 17.51
CA ILE A 69 2.58 -6.37 16.64
C ILE A 69 1.82 -6.33 15.31
N LEU A 70 0.49 -6.14 15.34
CA LEU A 70 -0.33 -6.03 14.14
C LEU A 70 0.09 -4.83 13.28
N TRP A 71 0.26 -3.66 13.90
CA TRP A 71 0.64 -2.43 13.22
C TRP A 71 2.00 -2.58 12.54
N ASN A 72 3.00 -3.15 13.21
CA ASN A 72 4.31 -3.44 12.61
C ASN A 72 4.21 -4.40 11.42
N LYS A 73 3.37 -5.45 11.52
CA LYS A 73 3.12 -6.37 10.40
C LYS A 73 2.51 -5.62 9.20
N LYS A 74 1.52 -4.75 9.45
CA LYS A 74 0.83 -3.98 8.42
C LYS A 74 1.68 -2.87 7.82
N TYR A 75 2.51 -2.22 8.62
CA TYR A 75 3.48 -1.24 8.15
C TYR A 75 4.47 -1.89 7.18
N GLN A 76 5.05 -3.05 7.54
CA GLN A 76 5.93 -3.80 6.65
C GLN A 76 5.22 -4.25 5.37
N GLU A 77 3.98 -4.75 5.50
CA GLU A 77 3.16 -5.11 4.34
C GLU A 77 3.01 -3.89 3.42
N TYR A 78 2.37 -2.82 3.87
CA TYR A 78 1.96 -1.70 3.04
C TYR A 78 3.11 -0.83 2.49
N THR A 79 4.26 -0.83 3.17
CA THR A 79 5.48 -0.16 2.68
C THR A 79 6.31 -1.03 1.73
N THR A 80 6.08 -2.35 1.68
CA THR A 80 6.74 -3.22 0.70
C THR A 80 6.21 -2.96 -0.71
N LYS A 81 7.13 -2.80 -1.67
CA LYS A 81 6.82 -2.67 -3.11
C LYS A 81 6.46 -4.03 -3.70
N ASN A 82 5.61 -4.04 -4.75
CA ASN A 82 5.19 -5.25 -5.47
C ASN A 82 4.72 -6.38 -4.53
N ARG A 83 3.83 -6.06 -3.58
CA ARG A 83 3.30 -7.05 -2.63
C ARG A 83 2.67 -8.22 -3.36
N ILE A 84 3.00 -9.42 -2.89
CA ILE A 84 2.44 -10.68 -3.40
C ILE A 84 1.54 -11.24 -2.31
N TYR A 85 0.35 -11.69 -2.70
CA TYR A 85 -0.63 -12.27 -1.79
C TYR A 85 -0.88 -13.72 -2.17
N CYS A 86 -1.24 -14.54 -1.18
CA CYS A 86 -1.61 -15.92 -1.45
C CYS A 86 -2.92 -15.98 -2.25
N PRO A 87 -2.93 -16.59 -3.46
CA PRO A 87 -4.11 -16.63 -4.32
C PRO A 87 -5.13 -17.70 -3.88
N VAL A 88 -4.84 -18.47 -2.83
CA VAL A 88 -5.77 -19.48 -2.32
C VAL A 88 -6.98 -18.77 -1.70
N ARG A 89 -8.17 -19.14 -2.19
CA ARG A 89 -9.45 -18.63 -1.67
C ARG A 89 -9.51 -18.80 -0.14
N GLY A 90 -9.80 -17.73 0.59
CA GLY A 90 -9.84 -17.71 2.05
C GLY A 90 -8.49 -17.55 2.76
N CYS A 91 -7.36 -17.61 2.04
CA CYS A 91 -6.04 -17.38 2.63
C CYS A 91 -5.65 -15.90 2.62
N GLY A 92 -5.42 -15.33 1.43
CA GLY A 92 -5.08 -13.91 1.24
C GLY A 92 -3.82 -13.41 1.96
N GLU A 93 -3.03 -14.31 2.57
CA GLU A 93 -1.87 -13.90 3.37
C GLU A 93 -0.80 -13.24 2.50
N TRP A 94 -0.29 -12.09 2.94
CA TRP A 94 0.83 -11.42 2.30
C TRP A 94 2.11 -12.29 2.38
N ILE A 95 2.78 -12.43 1.24
CA ILE A 95 4.03 -13.16 1.13
C ILE A 95 5.18 -12.20 1.41
N LYS A 96 5.77 -12.33 2.60
CA LYS A 96 6.97 -11.57 2.98
C LYS A 96 8.11 -11.82 1.98
N PRO A 97 8.95 -10.80 1.67
CA PRO A 97 10.13 -10.98 0.84
C PRO A 97 11.06 -12.11 1.32
N SER A 98 11.19 -12.30 2.64
CA SER A 98 11.98 -13.38 3.23
C SER A 98 11.44 -14.80 2.95
N ASN A 99 10.19 -14.92 2.51
CA ASN A 99 9.59 -16.18 2.10
C ASN A 99 9.70 -16.43 0.59
N ILE A 100 10.38 -15.56 -0.15
CA ILE A 100 10.71 -15.78 -1.55
C ILE A 100 11.94 -16.69 -1.61
N LYS A 101 11.79 -17.86 -2.22
CA LYS A 101 12.82 -18.89 -2.30
C LYS A 101 13.15 -19.20 -3.76
N MET A 102 14.34 -19.74 -4.01
CA MET A 102 14.72 -20.30 -5.30
C MET A 102 14.27 -21.75 -5.38
N ASP A 103 13.64 -22.14 -6.48
CA ASP A 103 13.50 -23.55 -6.85
C ASP A 103 14.70 -23.92 -7.74
N THR A 104 15.59 -24.77 -7.22
CA THR A 104 16.86 -25.13 -7.88
C THR A 104 16.68 -26.00 -9.11
N SER A 105 15.55 -26.73 -9.21
CA SER A 105 15.28 -27.61 -10.35
C SER A 105 15.01 -26.84 -11.64
N VAL A 106 14.36 -25.67 -11.52
CA VAL A 106 13.94 -24.83 -12.65
C VAL A 106 14.63 -23.46 -12.68
N GLY A 107 15.47 -23.15 -11.69
CA GLY A 107 16.18 -21.88 -11.58
C GLY A 107 15.27 -20.66 -11.44
N ARG A 108 14.10 -20.81 -10.81
CA ARG A 108 13.07 -19.75 -10.71
C ARG A 108 12.65 -19.51 -9.28
N LYS A 109 12.32 -18.26 -8.95
CA LYS A 109 11.88 -17.86 -7.61
C LYS A 109 10.38 -18.08 -7.41
N TYR A 110 10.01 -18.53 -6.22
CA TYR A 110 8.62 -18.67 -5.79
C TYR A 110 8.43 -18.09 -4.38
N GLY A 111 7.23 -17.60 -4.08
CA GLY A 111 6.84 -17.24 -2.73
C GLY A 111 6.27 -18.45 -1.99
N LYS A 112 6.63 -18.68 -0.73
CA LYS A 112 5.97 -19.69 0.12
C LYS A 112 5.01 -19.01 1.09
N CYS A 113 3.73 -19.37 1.07
CA CYS A 113 2.77 -18.86 2.05
C CYS A 113 3.07 -19.41 3.44
N ASN A 114 3.22 -18.54 4.44
CA ASN A 114 3.45 -19.01 5.81
C ASN A 114 2.21 -19.62 6.46
N ARG A 115 1.01 -19.22 6.01
CA ARG A 115 -0.28 -19.71 6.52
C ARG A 115 -0.61 -21.10 5.96
N CYS A 116 -0.86 -21.20 4.65
CA CYS A 116 -1.31 -22.45 4.02
C CYS A 116 -0.19 -23.27 3.33
N LYS A 117 1.06 -22.81 3.39
CA LYS A 117 2.25 -23.46 2.78
C LYS A 117 2.26 -23.57 1.26
N THR A 118 1.20 -23.13 0.56
CA THR A 118 1.15 -23.06 -0.90
C THR A 118 2.34 -22.28 -1.46
N LYS A 119 2.93 -22.79 -2.55
CA LYS A 119 3.92 -22.08 -3.36
C LYS A 119 3.21 -21.17 -4.37
N ILE A 120 3.69 -19.94 -4.52
CA ILE A 120 3.12 -18.88 -5.36
C ILE A 120 4.17 -18.47 -6.41
N CYS A 121 3.77 -18.33 -7.65
CA CYS A 121 4.62 -17.77 -8.69
C CYS A 121 4.72 -16.26 -8.51
N ILE A 122 5.94 -15.72 -8.34
CA ILE A 122 6.13 -14.29 -8.10
C ILE A 122 5.97 -13.41 -9.36
N LEU A 123 5.81 -14.04 -10.52
CA LEU A 123 5.63 -13.36 -11.81
C LEU A 123 4.15 -13.11 -12.12
N CYS A 124 3.31 -14.14 -11.96
CA CYS A 124 1.87 -14.03 -12.21
C CYS A 124 1.01 -13.90 -10.94
N ASN A 125 1.59 -13.98 -9.75
CA ASN A 125 0.89 -14.02 -8.45
C ASN A 125 -0.09 -15.21 -8.27
N GLY A 126 -0.11 -16.16 -9.21
CA GLY A 126 -0.90 -17.39 -9.14
C GLY A 126 -0.17 -18.51 -8.38
N LYS A 127 -0.78 -19.70 -8.35
CA LYS A 127 -0.14 -20.90 -7.80
C LYS A 127 1.15 -21.21 -8.57
N TRP A 128 2.18 -21.70 -7.87
CA TRP A 128 3.44 -22.08 -8.48
C TRP A 128 3.26 -23.15 -9.56
N HIS A 129 4.04 -23.03 -10.63
CA HIS A 129 4.01 -23.92 -11.78
C HIS A 129 5.44 -24.13 -12.33
N MET A 130 5.70 -25.33 -12.84
CA MET A 130 7.05 -25.71 -13.31
C MET A 130 7.42 -25.07 -14.64
N ARG A 131 6.44 -24.90 -15.55
CA ARG A 131 6.65 -24.24 -16.85
C ARG A 131 7.23 -22.84 -16.66
N LYS A 132 8.21 -22.46 -17.48
CA LYS A 132 8.86 -21.14 -17.44
C LYS A 132 7.84 -20.02 -17.66
N ASP A 133 6.96 -20.24 -18.63
CA ASP A 133 5.87 -19.33 -18.93
C ASP A 133 4.74 -19.50 -17.93
N CYS A 134 4.22 -18.36 -17.46
CA CYS A 134 3.02 -18.35 -16.64
C CYS A 134 1.85 -18.88 -17.46
N PRO A 135 0.93 -19.66 -16.85
CA PRO A 135 -0.31 -20.04 -17.49
C PRO A 135 -0.95 -18.77 -18.08
N LYS A 136 -1.26 -18.81 -19.37
CA LYS A 136 -1.94 -17.70 -20.04
C LYS A 136 -3.31 -17.58 -19.40
N ASP A 137 -3.48 -16.56 -18.59
CA ASP A 137 -4.79 -16.15 -18.13
C ASP A 137 -5.38 -15.27 -19.24
N GLU A 138 -6.15 -15.91 -20.13
CA GLU A 138 -6.83 -15.22 -21.24
C GLU A 138 -7.81 -14.17 -20.72
N GLU A 139 -8.40 -14.37 -19.53
CA GLU A 139 -9.24 -13.38 -18.87
C GLU A 139 -8.41 -12.17 -18.41
N THR A 140 -7.23 -12.39 -17.84
CA THR A 140 -6.27 -11.31 -17.54
C THR A 140 -5.82 -10.57 -18.80
N LYS A 141 -5.64 -11.26 -19.94
CA LYS A 141 -5.29 -10.59 -21.21
C LYS A 141 -6.45 -9.74 -21.72
N GLN A 142 -7.66 -10.26 -21.71
CA GLN A 142 -8.85 -9.51 -22.12
C GLN A 142 -9.03 -8.29 -21.22
N PHE A 143 -8.92 -8.47 -19.90
CA PHE A 143 -8.94 -7.37 -18.94
C PHE A 143 -7.85 -6.33 -19.22
N LEU A 144 -6.64 -6.75 -19.57
CA LEU A 144 -5.55 -5.82 -19.91
C LEU A 144 -5.76 -5.11 -21.25
N ALA A 145 -6.41 -5.76 -22.21
CA ALA A 145 -6.81 -5.14 -23.47
C ALA A 145 -7.88 -4.07 -23.22
N THR A 146 -8.95 -4.41 -22.51
CA THR A 146 -9.99 -3.46 -22.10
C THR A 146 -9.42 -2.33 -21.26
N ALA A 147 -8.55 -2.61 -20.30
CA ALA A 147 -7.88 -1.59 -19.50
C ALA A 147 -7.07 -0.61 -20.37
N LYS A 148 -6.45 -1.09 -21.45
CA LYS A 148 -5.70 -0.23 -22.39
C LYS A 148 -6.65 0.61 -23.25
N GLU A 149 -7.76 0.04 -23.72
CA GLU A 149 -8.81 0.74 -24.47
C GLU A 149 -9.46 1.85 -23.63
N GLU A 150 -9.74 1.56 -22.36
CA GLU A 150 -10.33 2.49 -21.38
C GLU A 150 -9.30 3.49 -20.78
N GLY A 151 -8.05 3.46 -21.24
CA GLY A 151 -6.99 4.36 -20.77
C GLY A 151 -6.57 4.15 -19.31
N TRP A 152 -6.85 2.99 -18.73
CA TRP A 152 -6.42 2.64 -17.37
C TRP A 152 -4.91 2.45 -17.33
N GLN A 153 -4.30 2.88 -16.23
CA GLN A 153 -2.85 2.86 -16.05
C GLN A 153 -2.46 2.12 -14.77
N ARG A 154 -1.36 1.36 -14.85
CA ARG A 154 -0.77 0.73 -13.67
C ARG A 154 0.13 1.72 -12.95
N CYS A 155 -0.10 1.89 -11.64
CA CYS A 155 0.81 2.67 -10.80
C CYS A 155 2.24 2.11 -10.88
N HIS A 156 3.25 2.94 -11.17
CA HIS A 156 4.64 2.46 -11.26
C HIS A 156 5.14 1.78 -9.98
N ASN A 157 4.64 2.21 -8.81
CA ASN A 157 5.12 1.76 -7.51
C ASN A 157 4.45 0.45 -7.06
N CYS A 158 3.11 0.39 -7.05
CA CYS A 158 2.38 -0.77 -6.52
C CYS A 158 1.71 -1.64 -7.59
N LYS A 159 1.78 -1.25 -8.87
CA LYS A 159 1.18 -1.94 -10.03
C LYS A 159 -0.35 -2.08 -10.01
N HIS A 160 -1.03 -1.45 -9.03
CA HIS A 160 -2.48 -1.37 -9.01
C HIS A 160 -2.98 -0.65 -10.26
N MET A 161 -4.06 -1.16 -10.85
CA MET A 161 -4.71 -0.56 -12.01
C MET A 161 -5.54 0.64 -11.54
N VAL A 162 -5.41 1.76 -12.24
CA VAL A 162 -6.09 3.01 -11.91
C VAL A 162 -6.76 3.54 -13.17
N GLN A 163 -8.04 3.91 -13.06
CA GLN A 163 -8.77 4.58 -14.11
C GLN A 163 -8.66 6.10 -13.91
N LEU A 164 -8.36 6.83 -14.97
CA LEU A 164 -8.54 8.28 -14.99
C LEU A 164 -9.97 8.53 -15.46
N LYS A 165 -10.80 9.16 -14.62
CA LYS A 165 -12.18 9.46 -15.04
C LYS A 165 -12.18 10.59 -16.06
N GLU A 166 -11.63 11.74 -15.71
CA GLU A 166 -11.46 12.90 -16.60
C GLU A 166 -10.32 13.80 -16.06
N GLY A 167 -9.79 14.70 -16.89
CA GLY A 167 -8.89 15.79 -16.47
C GLY A 167 -7.42 15.61 -16.83
N CYS A 168 -6.54 16.03 -15.92
CA CYS A 168 -5.09 16.06 -16.14
C CYS A 168 -4.44 14.67 -16.00
N ASN A 169 -3.30 14.47 -16.66
CA ASN A 169 -2.52 13.24 -16.62
C ASN A 169 -1.86 12.97 -15.26
N HIS A 170 -2.04 13.82 -14.25
CA HIS A 170 -1.54 13.62 -12.90
C HIS A 170 -2.48 12.75 -12.09
N MET A 171 -1.96 11.66 -11.52
CA MET A 171 -2.71 10.78 -10.64
C MET A 171 -1.93 10.49 -9.37
N THR A 172 -2.64 10.45 -8.24
CA THR A 172 -2.11 9.96 -6.96
C THR A 172 -2.73 8.60 -6.66
N CYS A 173 -1.91 7.54 -6.71
CA CYS A 173 -2.37 6.20 -6.38
C CYS A 173 -2.73 6.11 -4.89
N ARG A 174 -3.60 5.16 -4.52
CA ARG A 174 -3.88 4.80 -3.11
C ARG A 174 -2.65 4.42 -2.28
N CYS A 175 -1.50 4.14 -2.91
CA CYS A 175 -0.22 3.90 -2.23
C CYS A 175 0.60 5.19 -2.03
N GLY A 176 0.03 6.37 -2.29
CA GLY A 176 0.68 7.68 -2.21
C GLY A 176 1.56 8.05 -3.39
N ALA A 177 1.86 7.12 -4.30
CA ALA A 177 2.71 7.40 -5.45
C ALA A 177 2.00 8.30 -6.47
N GLN A 178 2.67 9.36 -6.90
CA GLN A 178 2.20 10.27 -7.95
C GLN A 178 2.81 9.89 -9.30
N PHE A 179 1.97 9.73 -10.33
CA PHE A 179 2.40 9.22 -11.62
C PHE A 179 1.59 9.79 -12.79
N CYS A 180 2.15 9.67 -13.99
CA CYS A 180 1.51 10.10 -15.23
C CYS A 180 0.57 8.99 -15.74
N MET A 181 -0.70 9.31 -16.00
CA MET A 181 -1.68 8.35 -16.53
C MET A 181 -1.35 7.90 -17.95
N ARG A 182 -0.75 8.78 -18.76
CA ARG A 182 -0.36 8.46 -20.14
C ARG A 182 0.75 7.41 -20.23
N CYS A 183 1.81 7.54 -19.43
CA CYS A 183 3.00 6.68 -19.55
C CYS A 183 3.33 5.84 -18.31
N GLY A 184 2.59 6.00 -17.22
CA GLY A 184 2.80 5.27 -15.97
C GLY A 184 4.02 5.70 -15.15
N LYS A 185 4.91 6.56 -15.66
CA LYS A 185 6.14 7.00 -14.96
C LYS A 185 5.84 7.92 -13.78
N ARG A 186 6.81 8.09 -12.88
CA ARG A 186 6.72 9.03 -11.75
C ARG A 186 6.37 10.43 -12.26
N TRP A 187 5.50 11.13 -11.54
CA TRP A 187 5.04 12.46 -11.96
C TRP A 187 6.24 13.40 -12.16
N LYS A 188 6.19 14.22 -13.21
CA LYS A 188 7.27 15.12 -13.66
C LYS A 188 8.61 14.45 -14.01
N THR A 189 8.62 13.16 -14.36
CA THR A 189 9.81 12.49 -14.93
C THR A 189 9.59 12.04 -16.39
N CYS A 190 8.67 12.69 -17.09
CA CYS A 190 8.31 12.43 -18.50
C CYS A 190 7.87 13.72 -19.18
N GLU A 191 7.97 13.76 -20.51
CA GLU A 191 7.55 14.88 -21.36
C GLU A 191 6.09 14.77 -21.84
N CYS A 192 5.28 13.97 -21.16
CA CYS A 192 3.88 13.81 -21.52
C CYS A 192 3.10 15.12 -21.30
N PRO A 193 2.10 15.42 -22.15
CA PRO A 193 1.16 16.51 -21.95
C PRO A 193 0.50 16.46 -20.57
N TRP A 194 0.27 17.64 -19.99
CA TRP A 194 -0.35 17.74 -18.67
C TRP A 194 -1.83 17.41 -18.70
N PHE A 195 -2.52 17.75 -19.79
CA PHE A 195 -3.96 17.48 -19.96
C PHE A 195 -4.17 16.47 -21.08
N ASN A 196 -5.26 15.70 -20.99
CA ASN A 196 -5.75 14.91 -22.11
C ASN A 196 -6.56 15.83 -23.03
N TYR A 197 -6.15 15.90 -24.29
CA TYR A 197 -6.88 16.50 -25.41
C TYR A 197 -6.91 15.46 -26.53
#